data_AF-A0A3B9WZ11-F1
#
_entry.id   AF-A0A3B9WZ11-F1
#
_cell.length_a   1.000
_cell.length_b   1.000
_cell.length_c   1.000
_cell.angle_alpha   90.00
_cell.angle_beta   90.00
_cell.angle_gamma   90.00
#
_symmetry.space_group_name_H-M   'P 1'
#
loop_
_entity.id
_entity.type
_entity.pdbx_description
1 polymer ?
#
loop_
_entity_poly.entity_id
_entity_poly.type
_entity_poly.pdbx_seq_one_letter_code
_entity_poly.pdbx_strand_id
1 'polypeptide(L)'
;MIDKDSKTVEIEAATFRRLLAHLDANKEVQNIDLMNLASFCRNCLSKWYSAEAKEMGLDIDYEEARELVYGMPYSEWKGQYQPDATPDQLAQFKSKG
;
A
#
# COMPACT_ATOMS: atom_id res chain seq x y z
N MET A 1 23.98 21.03 15.47
CA MET A 1 23.36 21.13 14.14
C MET A 1 22.57 19.87 13.95
N ILE A 2 21.25 19.95 13.80
CA ILE A 2 20.45 18.76 13.48
C ILE A 2 20.79 18.40 12.05
N ASP A 3 21.26 17.17 11.84
CA ASP A 3 21.60 16.67 10.51
C ASP A 3 20.36 16.75 9.62
N LYS A 4 20.46 17.49 8.52
CA LYS A 4 19.33 17.71 7.60
C LYS A 4 18.79 16.38 7.09
N ASP A 5 19.67 15.38 7.01
CA ASP A 5 19.36 14.03 6.54
C ASP A 5 18.50 13.25 7.56
N SER A 6 18.79 13.35 8.87
CA SER A 6 17.97 12.69 9.91
C SER A 6 16.54 13.24 9.97
N LYS A 7 16.39 14.57 9.87
CA LYS A 7 15.07 15.20 9.83
C LYS A 7 14.30 14.83 8.57
N THR A 8 14.99 14.70 7.44
CA THR A 8 14.37 14.32 6.16
C THR A 8 13.78 12.91 6.25
N VAL A 9 14.55 11.93 6.74
CA VAL A 9 14.07 10.56 6.94
C VAL A 9 12.87 10.50 7.88
N GLU A 10 12.90 11.24 9.01
CA GLU A 10 11.76 11.31 9.94
C GLU A 10 10.48 11.86 9.27
N ILE A 11 10.62 12.90 8.43
CA ILE A 11 9.51 13.53 7.70
C ILE A 11 8.96 12.59 6.62
N GLU A 12 9.82 11.92 5.86
CA GLU A 12 9.42 10.96 4.84
C GLU A 12 8.66 9.78 5.46
N ALA A 13 9.19 9.22 6.55
CA ALA A 13 8.53 8.15 7.29
C ALA A 13 7.19 8.62 7.89
N ALA A 14 7.11 9.85 8.42
CA ALA A 14 5.86 10.43 8.91
C ALA A 14 4.84 10.66 7.80
N THR A 15 5.30 11.06 6.63
CA THR A 15 4.46 11.26 5.43
C THR A 15 3.91 9.93 4.92
N PHE A 16 4.75 8.89 4.87
CA PHE A 16 4.31 7.55 4.51
C PHE A 16 3.26 7.01 5.48
N ARG A 17 3.49 7.13 6.80
CA ARG A 17 2.49 6.77 7.83
C ARG A 17 1.17 7.53 7.64
N ARG A 18 1.22 8.82 7.27
CA ARG A 18 0.02 9.61 6.97
C ARG A 18 -0.70 9.11 5.72
N LEU A 19 0.02 8.71 4.68
CA LEU A 19 -0.58 8.09 3.49
C LEU A 19 -1.29 6.78 3.84
N LEU A 20 -0.67 5.91 4.64
CA LEU A 20 -1.30 4.66 5.10
C LEU A 20 -2.57 4.95 5.90
N ALA A 21 -2.52 5.88 6.85
CA ALA A 21 -3.70 6.29 7.62
C ALA A 21 -4.80 6.89 6.72
N HIS A 22 -4.44 7.65 5.70
CA HIS A 22 -5.41 8.16 4.73
C HIS A 22 -6.06 7.03 3.92
N LEU A 23 -5.27 6.07 3.42
CA LEU A 23 -5.80 4.92 2.67
C LEU A 23 -6.65 3.99 3.54
N ASP A 24 -6.35 3.90 4.83
CA ASP A 24 -7.14 3.16 5.82
C ASP A 24 -8.44 3.88 6.18
N ALA A 25 -8.44 5.21 6.26
CA ALA A 25 -9.65 5.99 6.48
C ALA A 25 -10.60 5.99 5.27
N ASN A 26 -10.10 5.68 4.07
CA ASN A 26 -10.83 5.68 2.81
C ASN A 26 -10.85 4.26 2.20
N LYS A 27 -11.41 3.29 2.93
CA LYS A 27 -11.46 1.86 2.52
C LYS A 27 -12.30 1.61 1.27
N GLU A 28 -13.21 2.52 0.94
CA GLU A 28 -14.00 2.53 -0.29
C GLU A 28 -13.14 2.71 -1.54
N VAL A 29 -11.96 3.35 -1.43
CA VAL A 29 -11.03 3.50 -2.54
C VAL A 29 -10.40 2.14 -2.85
N GLN A 30 -10.87 1.46 -3.89
CA GLN A 30 -10.43 0.10 -4.20
C GLN A 30 -9.06 0.07 -4.87
N ASN A 31 -8.31 -1.01 -4.64
CA ASN A 31 -7.02 -1.22 -5.29
C ASN A 31 -7.12 -1.24 -6.82
N ILE A 32 -8.21 -1.76 -7.39
CA ILE A 32 -8.39 -1.81 -8.85
C ILE A 32 -8.55 -0.41 -9.45
N ASP A 33 -9.26 0.49 -8.75
CA ASP A 33 -9.41 1.88 -9.17
C ASP A 33 -8.06 2.62 -9.11
N LEU A 34 -7.30 2.41 -8.03
CA LEU A 34 -5.94 2.97 -7.90
C LEU A 34 -5.00 2.46 -9.01
N MET A 35 -5.07 1.17 -9.35
CA MET A 35 -4.29 0.61 -10.48
C MET A 35 -4.74 1.20 -11.83
N ASN A 36 -6.05 1.35 -12.03
CA ASN A 36 -6.61 1.93 -13.25
C ASN A 36 -6.30 3.42 -13.39
N LEU A 37 -6.18 4.17 -12.29
CA LEU A 37 -5.91 5.60 -12.33
C LEU A 37 -4.41 5.92 -12.28
N ALA A 38 -3.70 5.37 -11.29
CA ALA A 38 -2.36 5.79 -10.90
C ALA A 38 -1.28 4.72 -11.05
N SER A 39 -1.65 3.51 -11.53
CA SER A 39 -0.73 2.39 -11.73
C SER A 39 0.00 1.91 -10.47
N PHE A 40 -0.52 2.26 -9.28
CA PHE A 40 -0.10 1.67 -8.00
C PHE A 40 -1.32 1.52 -7.08
N CYS A 41 -1.22 0.68 -6.05
CA CYS A 41 -2.25 0.51 -5.03
C CYS A 41 -1.61 0.09 -3.69
N ARG A 42 -2.42 -0.25 -2.68
CA ARG A 42 -1.93 -0.72 -1.37
C ARG A 42 -0.99 -1.93 -1.48
N ASN A 43 -1.31 -2.88 -2.36
CA ASN A 43 -0.45 -4.05 -2.61
C ASN A 43 0.92 -3.66 -3.18
N CYS A 44 1.02 -2.58 -3.95
CA CYS A 44 2.29 -2.07 -4.43
C CYS A 44 3.13 -1.53 -3.26
N LEU A 45 2.51 -0.78 -2.34
CA LEU A 45 3.18 -0.29 -1.13
C LEU A 45 3.73 -1.45 -0.28
N SER A 46 2.96 -2.53 -0.13
CA SER A 46 3.41 -3.72 0.60
C SER A 46 4.58 -4.43 -0.10
N LYS A 47 4.57 -4.52 -1.43
CA LYS A 47 5.70 -5.07 -2.20
C LYS A 47 6.96 -4.22 -2.04
N TRP A 48 6.82 -2.90 -2.11
CA TRP A 48 7.97 -1.99 -1.91
C TRP A 48 8.51 -2.10 -0.49
N TYR A 49 7.65 -2.13 0.52
CA TYR A 49 8.08 -2.27 1.91
C TYR A 49 8.88 -3.56 2.15
N SER A 50 8.36 -4.71 1.67
CA SER A 50 9.08 -6.00 1.77
C SER A 50 10.39 -6.00 0.98
N ALA A 51 10.43 -5.36 -0.20
CA ALA A 51 11.66 -5.24 -0.99
C ALA A 51 12.73 -4.39 -0.27
N GLU A 52 12.36 -3.21 0.24
CA GLU A 52 13.29 -2.33 0.98
C GLU A 52 13.77 -2.99 2.28
N ALA A 53 12.90 -3.70 3.00
CA ALA A 53 13.28 -4.47 4.18
C ALA A 53 14.35 -5.52 3.84
N LYS A 54 14.17 -6.24 2.73
CA LYS A 54 15.12 -7.23 2.24
C LYS A 54 16.48 -6.61 1.87
N GLU A 55 16.49 -5.46 1.20
CA GLU A 55 17.73 -4.72 0.89
C GLU A 55 18.47 -4.28 2.17
N MET A 56 17.73 -4.05 3.26
CA MET A 56 18.29 -3.74 4.59
C MET A 56 18.63 -5.00 5.43
N GLY A 57 18.49 -6.21 4.87
CA GLY A 57 18.78 -7.46 5.56
C GLY A 57 17.74 -7.86 6.62
N LEU A 58 16.53 -7.29 6.55
CA LEU A 58 15.40 -7.65 7.39
C LEU A 58 14.48 -8.61 6.63
N ASP A 59 14.08 -9.69 7.28
CA ASP A 59 13.11 -10.64 6.74
C ASP A 59 11.70 -10.17 7.10
N ILE A 60 11.09 -9.40 6.20
CA ILE A 60 9.68 -9.02 6.27
C ILE A 60 9.02 -9.53 5.02
N ASP A 61 8.16 -10.52 5.16
CA ASP A 61 7.49 -11.14 4.04
C ASP A 61 6.33 -10.26 3.50
N TYR A 62 5.72 -10.71 2.41
CA TYR A 62 4.67 -9.96 1.73
C TYR A 62 3.31 -9.97 2.46
N GLU A 63 3.02 -10.95 3.32
CA GLU A 63 1.83 -10.94 4.18
C GLU A 63 2.04 -9.99 5.35
N GLU A 64 3.21 -10.02 6.00
CA GLU A 64 3.58 -9.08 7.08
C GLU A 64 3.57 -7.64 6.58
N ALA A 65 4.16 -7.37 5.42
CA ALA A 65 4.12 -6.04 4.80
C ALA A 65 2.70 -5.60 4.41
N ARG A 66 1.79 -6.54 4.14
CA ARG A 66 0.38 -6.22 3.94
C ARG A 66 -0.28 -5.85 5.25
N GLU A 67 -0.06 -6.60 6.32
CA GLU A 67 -0.61 -6.25 7.63
C GLU A 67 -0.19 -4.85 8.08
N LEU A 68 1.09 -4.48 7.87
CA LEU A 68 1.60 -3.14 8.15
C LEU A 68 0.94 -2.03 7.31
N VAL A 69 0.66 -2.30 6.03
CA VAL A 69 0.05 -1.32 5.11
C VAL A 69 -1.47 -1.20 5.30
N TYR A 70 -2.13 -2.31 5.64
CA TYR A 70 -3.58 -2.40 5.80
C TYR A 70 -4.05 -2.17 7.24
N GLY A 71 -3.14 -2.18 8.21
CA GLY A 71 -3.45 -2.04 9.64
C GLY A 71 -4.09 -3.28 10.27
N MET A 72 -4.27 -4.36 9.50
CA MET A 72 -4.84 -5.65 9.92
C MET A 72 -4.50 -6.73 8.89
N PRO A 73 -4.70 -8.04 9.19
CA PRO A 73 -4.47 -9.11 8.24
C PRO A 73 -5.23 -8.88 6.93
N TYR A 74 -4.55 -9.01 5.79
CA TYR A 74 -5.15 -8.71 4.48
C TYR A 74 -6.37 -9.59 4.17
N SER A 75 -6.37 -10.85 4.63
CA SER A 75 -7.52 -11.75 4.49
C SER A 75 -8.76 -11.20 5.18
N GLU A 76 -8.62 -10.65 6.38
CA GLU A 76 -9.70 -10.00 7.14
C GLU A 76 -10.15 -8.71 6.47
N TRP A 77 -9.20 -7.87 6.05
CA TRP A 77 -9.51 -6.63 5.34
C TRP A 77 -10.27 -6.90 4.05
N LYS A 78 -9.83 -7.90 3.27
CA LYS A 78 -10.49 -8.33 2.03
C LYS A 78 -11.91 -8.78 2.29
N GLY A 79 -12.14 -9.59 3.33
CA GLY A 79 -13.47 -10.08 3.69
C GLY A 79 -14.43 -8.97 4.12
N GLN A 80 -13.92 -7.90 4.74
CA GLN A 80 -14.74 -6.81 5.27
C GLN A 80 -14.98 -5.66 4.27
N TYR A 81 -13.99 -5.37 3.42
CA TYR A 81 -13.94 -4.08 2.70
C TYR A 81 -13.70 -4.19 1.19
N GLN A 82 -13.35 -5.37 0.66
CA GLN A 82 -13.07 -5.54 -0.76
C GLN A 82 -14.27 -6.19 -1.48
N PRO A 83 -15.14 -5.40 -2.14
CA PRO A 83 -16.16 -5.96 -3.02
C PRO A 83 -15.53 -6.59 -4.26
N ASP A 84 -16.32 -7.42 -4.95
CA ASP A 84 -15.98 -7.90 -6.28
C ASP A 84 -15.85 -6.71 -7.24
N ALA A 85 -14.81 -6.76 -8.07
CA ALA A 85 -14.59 -5.75 -9.10
C ALA A 85 -15.71 -5.79 -10.15
N THR A 86 -16.17 -4.63 -10.58
CA THR A 86 -17.18 -4.52 -11.64
C THR A 86 -16.60 -4.94 -12.99
N PRO A 87 -17.45 -5.35 -13.96
CA PRO A 87 -17.00 -5.65 -15.31
C PRO A 87 -16.19 -4.52 -15.95
N ASP A 88 -16.59 -3.27 -15.72
CA ASP A 88 -15.92 -2.10 -16.27
C ASP A 88 -14.53 -1.88 -15.66
N GLN A 89 -14.41 -2.02 -14.33
CA GLN A 89 -13.11 -1.94 -13.65
C GLN A 89 -12.14 -3.00 -14.16
N LEU A 90 -12.63 -4.24 -14.37
CA LEU A 90 -11.86 -5.34 -14.92
C LEU A 90 -11.47 -5.11 -16.38
N ALA A 91 -12.38 -4.57 -17.20
CA ALA A 91 -12.09 -4.25 -18.59
C ALA A 91 -11.00 -3.18 -18.72
N GLN A 92 -11.10 -2.10 -17.93
CA GLN A 92 -10.10 -1.05 -17.89
C GLN A 92 -8.73 -1.60 -17.43
N PHE A 93 -8.71 -2.43 -16.40
CA PHE A 93 -7.48 -3.05 -15.91
C PHE A 93 -6.82 -3.93 -16.97
N LYS A 94 -7.60 -4.77 -17.67
CA LYS A 94 -7.11 -5.61 -18.77
C LYS A 94 -6.58 -4.80 -19.95
N SER A 95 -7.19 -3.64 -20.24
CA SER A 95 -6.77 -2.78 -21.36
C SER A 95 -5.45 -2.04 -21.15
N LYS A 96 -4.88 -2.10 -19.93
CA LYS A 96 -3.58 -1.50 -19.61
C LYS A 96 -2.37 -2.42 -19.85
N GLY A 97 -2.60 -3.69 -20.19
CA GLY A 97 -1.56 -4.64 -20.60
C GLY A 97 -1.29 -4.59 -22.09
#